data_AF-A0A0L8VEP6-F1
#
_entry.id   AF-A0A0L8VEP6-F1
#
_cell.length_a   1.000
_cell.length_b   1.000
_cell.length_c   1.000
_cell.angle_alpha   90.00
_cell.angle_beta   90.00
_cell.angle_gamma   90.00
#
_symmetry.space_group_name_H-M   'P 1'
#
loop_
_entity.id
_entity.type
_entity.pdbx_description
1 polymer ?
#
loop_
_entity_poly.entity_id
_entity_poly.type
_entity_poly.pdbx_seq_one_letter_code
_entity_poly.pdbx_strand_id
1 'polypeptide(L)'
;MHLDLSKRGVESYLPLKVEKRKWSDRVKVIEEPLLRGYLFVKVSNKEYFDVLNNAGAVSYVAFAGKAASIPENQIHSLKTFVSNFNDQINVTRERISKGTLVKIKRGLLKDVQGEIVEIRGKNRIVLRFESLGYCIHSEIAIDDVECLESDSVLD
;
A
#
# COMPACT_ATOMS: atom_id res chain seq x y z
N MET A 1 13.85 -12.47 -9.16
CA MET A 1 14.53 -11.16 -9.09
C MET A 1 15.34 -10.97 -7.81
N HIS A 2 14.78 -10.70 -6.62
CA HIS A 2 15.58 -10.41 -5.39
C HIS A 2 16.71 -11.42 -5.12
N LEU A 3 16.39 -12.71 -5.09
CA LEU A 3 17.39 -13.79 -4.89
C LEU A 3 18.46 -13.85 -5.98
N ASP A 4 18.11 -13.50 -7.22
CA ASP A 4 19.04 -13.53 -8.36
C ASP A 4 20.02 -12.35 -8.31
N LEU A 5 19.53 -11.16 -7.98
CA LEU A 5 20.36 -9.97 -7.79
C LEU A 5 21.33 -10.15 -6.63
N SER A 6 20.88 -10.72 -5.51
CA SER A 6 21.76 -11.01 -4.37
C SER A 6 22.90 -11.97 -4.74
N LYS A 7 22.64 -12.98 -5.60
CA LYS A 7 23.69 -13.90 -6.09
C LYS A 7 24.74 -13.21 -6.97
N ARG A 8 24.36 -12.12 -7.64
CA ARG A 8 25.25 -11.29 -8.47
C ARG A 8 25.97 -10.20 -7.66
N GLY A 9 25.78 -10.16 -6.34
CA GLY A 9 26.38 -9.16 -5.46
C GLY A 9 25.68 -7.80 -5.47
N VAL A 10 24.51 -7.69 -6.09
CA VAL A 10 23.72 -6.45 -6.11
C VAL A 10 22.88 -6.39 -4.84
N GLU A 11 23.09 -5.36 -4.02
CA GLU A 11 22.29 -5.12 -2.82
C GLU A 11 20.85 -4.78 -3.23
N SER A 12 19.90 -5.55 -2.70
CA SER A 12 18.47 -5.33 -2.92
C SER A 12 17.67 -5.59 -1.66
N TYR A 13 16.51 -4.96 -1.56
CA TYR A 13 15.62 -5.05 -0.41
C TYR A 13 14.18 -5.23 -0.87
N LEU A 14 13.58 -6.36 -0.50
CA LEU A 14 12.17 -6.65 -0.67
C LEU A 14 11.50 -6.61 0.72
N PRO A 15 10.67 -5.59 1.02
CA PRO A 15 9.96 -5.57 2.29
C PRO A 15 8.91 -6.68 2.30
N LEU A 16 8.97 -7.55 3.32
CA LEU A 16 8.05 -8.68 3.52
C LEU A 16 7.20 -8.44 4.76
N LYS A 17 5.89 -8.68 4.63
CA LYS A 17 4.95 -8.77 5.74
C LYS A 17 4.63 -10.24 6.04
N VAL A 18 4.45 -10.53 7.32
CA VAL A 18 4.16 -11.85 7.88
C VAL A 18 2.68 -11.88 8.22
N GLU A 19 1.92 -12.71 7.51
CA GLU A 19 0.48 -12.88 7.77
C GLU A 19 0.16 -14.29 8.29
N LYS A 20 -0.73 -14.35 9.28
CA LYS A 20 -1.32 -15.61 9.75
C LYS A 20 -2.57 -15.91 8.95
N ARG A 21 -2.48 -16.78 7.96
CA ARG A 21 -3.63 -17.19 7.15
C ARG A 21 -4.26 -18.45 7.75
N LYS A 22 -5.50 -18.34 8.21
CA LYS A 22 -6.30 -19.50 8.64
C LYS A 22 -6.85 -20.22 7.41
N TRP A 23 -6.46 -21.47 7.26
CA TRP A 23 -7.02 -22.41 6.30
C TRP A 23 -8.05 -23.29 7.00
N SER A 24 -8.85 -24.00 6.21
CA SER A 24 -9.93 -24.87 6.69
C SER A 24 -9.47 -25.89 7.74
N ASP A 25 -8.21 -26.31 7.67
CA ASP A 25 -7.58 -27.33 8.51
C ASP A 25 -6.46 -26.79 9.43
N ARG A 26 -5.82 -25.65 9.12
CA ARG A 26 -4.67 -25.13 9.89
C ARG A 26 -4.43 -23.62 9.78
N VAL A 27 -3.74 -23.02 10.75
CA VAL A 27 -3.20 -21.66 10.62
C VAL A 27 -1.77 -21.75 10.08
N LYS A 28 -1.50 -21.08 8.95
CA LYS A 28 -0.16 -21.02 8.35
C LYS A 28 0.35 -19.58 8.36
N VAL A 29 1.59 -19.40 8.81
CA VAL A 29 2.33 -18.14 8.68
C VAL A 29 2.90 -18.08 7.26
N ILE A 30 2.58 -17.01 6.53
CA ILE A 30 3.07 -16.75 5.18
C ILE A 30 3.79 -15.40 5.13
N GLU A 31 4.80 -15.30 4.28
CA GLU A 31 5.45 -14.04 3.95
C GLU A 31 4.94 -13.55 2.60
N GLU A 32 4.46 -12.32 2.55
CA GLU A 32 4.04 -11.67 1.31
C GLU A 32 4.77 -10.33 1.14
N PRO A 33 5.03 -9.87 -0.10
CA PRO A 33 5.56 -8.55 -0.34
C PRO A 33 4.66 -7.47 0.26
N LEU A 34 5.25 -6.63 1.12
CA LEU A 34 4.57 -5.48 1.70
C LEU A 34 4.18 -4.47 0.59
N LEU A 35 5.12 -4.21 -0.32
CA LEU A 35 4.92 -3.40 -1.52
C LEU A 35 4.92 -4.30 -2.74
N ARG A 36 3.74 -4.80 -3.12
CA ARG A 36 3.60 -5.71 -4.26
C ARG A 36 4.08 -5.05 -5.56
N GLY A 37 4.99 -5.72 -6.27
CA GLY A 37 5.57 -5.22 -7.53
C GLY A 37 6.76 -4.25 -7.36
N TYR A 38 7.22 -3.99 -6.14
CA TYR A 38 8.37 -3.13 -5.88
C TYR A 38 9.55 -3.92 -5.32
N LEU A 39 10.75 -3.58 -5.78
CA LEU A 39 12.02 -4.05 -5.25
C LEU A 39 12.96 -2.85 -5.16
N PHE A 40 13.53 -2.61 -3.99
CA PHE A 40 14.56 -1.59 -3.82
C PHE A 40 15.91 -2.18 -4.18
N VAL A 41 16.72 -1.44 -4.92
CA VAL A 41 18.06 -1.87 -5.34
C VAL A 41 19.04 -0.73 -5.07
N LYS A 42 20.24 -1.07 -4.62
CA LYS A 42 21.34 -0.12 -4.47
C LYS A 42 22.37 -0.44 -5.54
N VAL A 43 22.40 0.41 -6.55
CA VAL A 43 23.12 0.16 -7.79
C VAL A 43 23.85 1.42 -8.23
N SER A 44 25.02 1.24 -8.80
CA SER A 44 25.73 2.27 -9.54
C SER A 44 25.24 2.32 -11.00
N ASN A 45 25.74 3.27 -11.78
CA ASN A 45 25.48 3.33 -13.22
C ASN A 45 25.93 2.05 -13.96
N LYS A 46 26.87 1.29 -13.39
CA LYS A 46 27.35 0.04 -13.99
C LYS A 46 26.28 -1.06 -13.94
N GLU A 47 25.64 -1.24 -12.79
CA GLU A 47 24.65 -2.30 -12.58
C GLU A 47 23.24 -1.91 -13.04
N TYR A 48 23.02 -0.64 -13.41
CA TYR A 48 21.70 -0.09 -13.74
C TYR A 48 20.98 -0.90 -14.84
N PHE A 49 21.64 -1.14 -15.98
CA PHE A 49 21.04 -1.89 -17.08
C PHE A 49 20.97 -3.39 -16.79
N ASP A 50 21.94 -3.93 -16.04
CA ASP A 50 21.97 -5.36 -15.70
C ASP A 50 20.78 -5.75 -14.81
N VAL A 51 20.38 -4.86 -13.91
CA VAL A 51 19.21 -5.05 -13.05
C VAL A 51 17.92 -4.96 -13.84
N LEU A 52 17.84 -4.04 -14.80
CA LEU A 52 16.67 -3.91 -15.68
C LEU A 52 16.52 -5.10 -16.64
N ASN A 53 17.63 -5.70 -17.07
CA ASN A 53 17.63 -6.90 -17.92
C ASN A 53 17.32 -8.19 -17.15
N ASN A 54 17.15 -8.13 -15.82
CA ASN A 54 16.85 -9.30 -15.01
C ASN A 54 15.43 -9.82 -15.28
N ALA A 55 15.27 -11.15 -15.29
CA ALA A 55 13.94 -11.75 -15.43
C ALA A 55 13.02 -11.34 -14.27
N GLY A 56 11.92 -10.67 -14.61
CA GLY A 56 10.93 -10.14 -13.68
C GLY A 56 11.11 -8.65 -13.33
N ALA A 57 12.16 -8.00 -13.85
CA ALA A 57 12.23 -6.55 -13.87
C ALA A 57 11.29 -6.00 -14.97
N VAL A 58 10.55 -4.94 -14.66
CA VAL A 58 9.64 -4.28 -15.63
C VAL A 58 10.20 -2.93 -16.01
N SER A 59 10.41 -2.06 -15.02
CA SER A 59 11.00 -0.73 -15.20
C SER A 59 11.46 -0.17 -13.87
N TYR A 60 12.34 0.83 -13.92
CA TYR A 60 12.55 1.70 -12.77
C TYR A 60 11.36 2.64 -12.61
N VAL A 61 10.93 2.83 -11.36
CA VAL A 61 9.99 3.90 -11.03
C VAL A 61 10.71 5.22 -11.30
N ALA A 62 10.14 6.04 -12.20
CA ALA A 62 10.79 7.27 -12.66
C ALA A 62 9.86 8.46 -12.49
N PHE A 63 10.44 9.60 -12.14
CA PHE A 63 9.79 10.91 -12.11
C PHE A 63 10.51 11.83 -13.09
N ALA A 64 9.78 12.49 -13.98
CA ALA A 64 10.35 13.34 -15.03
C ALA A 64 11.45 12.64 -15.86
N GLY A 65 11.24 11.36 -16.19
CA GLY A 65 12.17 10.56 -17.01
C GLY A 65 13.44 10.08 -16.30
N LYS A 66 13.62 10.37 -15.01
CA LYS A 66 14.76 9.90 -14.22
C LYS A 66 14.31 8.87 -13.19
N ALA A 67 15.05 7.77 -13.08
CA ALA A 67 14.83 6.78 -12.04
C ALA A 67 14.84 7.45 -10.66
N ALA A 68 13.84 7.13 -9.84
CA ALA A 68 13.68 7.68 -8.52
C ALA A 68 14.79 7.13 -7.60
N SER A 69 15.67 8.01 -7.14
CA SER A 69 16.63 7.67 -6.10
C SER A 69 15.99 7.86 -4.73
N ILE A 70 16.10 6.84 -3.88
CA ILE A 70 15.59 6.89 -2.51
C ILE A 70 16.79 7.05 -1.56
N PRO A 71 16.77 8.05 -0.67
CA PRO A 71 17.81 8.22 0.34
C PRO A 71 17.99 6.98 1.25
N GLU A 72 19.24 6.64 1.57
CA GLU A 72 19.59 5.47 2.41
C GLU A 72 18.89 5.52 3.78
N ASN A 73 18.77 6.70 4.39
CA ASN A 73 18.07 6.88 5.66
C ASN A 73 16.58 6.49 5.56
N GLN A 74 15.91 6.75 4.44
CA GLN A 74 14.53 6.33 4.24
C GLN A 74 14.41 4.81 4.10
N ILE A 75 15.33 4.17 3.37
CA ILE A 75 15.38 2.70 3.29
C ILE A 75 15.64 2.10 4.67
N HIS A 76 16.55 2.69 5.47
CA HIS A 76 16.81 2.25 6.83
C HIS A 76 15.58 2.41 7.73
N SER A 77 14.91 3.57 7.70
CA SER A 77 13.66 3.78 8.43
C SER A 77 12.57 2.78 8.04
N LEU A 78 12.44 2.48 6.75
CA LEU A 78 11.50 1.47 6.26
C LEU A 78 11.85 0.08 6.79
N LYS A 79 13.13 -0.33 6.72
CA LYS A 79 13.60 -1.61 7.29
C LYS A 79 13.24 -1.71 8.78
N THR A 80 13.59 -0.69 9.56
CA THR A 80 13.29 -0.64 11.01
C THR A 80 11.79 -0.66 11.29
N PHE A 81 11.00 0.07 10.51
CA PHE A 81 9.54 0.09 10.65
C PHE A 81 8.92 -1.29 10.38
N VAL A 82 9.32 -1.93 9.28
CA VAL A 82 8.83 -3.28 8.91
C VAL A 82 9.26 -4.34 9.92
N SER A 83 10.46 -4.24 10.49
CA SER A 83 10.91 -5.15 11.54
C SER A 83 10.14 -5.00 12.85
N ASN A 84 9.75 -3.78 13.24
CA ASN A 84 9.11 -3.51 14.52
C ASN A 84 7.58 -3.66 14.52
N PHE A 85 6.93 -3.42 13.37
CA PHE A 85 5.47 -3.33 13.29
C PHE A 85 4.86 -4.33 12.31
N ASN A 86 5.59 -5.39 11.93
CA ASN A 86 5.27 -6.27 10.81
C ASN A 86 3.79 -6.74 10.75
N ASP A 87 3.20 -7.06 11.90
CA ASP A 87 1.83 -7.55 12.07
C ASP A 87 0.74 -6.46 12.09
N GLN A 88 1.14 -5.18 12.02
CA GLN A 88 0.28 -4.01 12.12
C GLN A 88 0.34 -3.10 10.88
N ILE A 89 1.00 -3.52 9.80
CA ILE A 89 1.16 -2.69 8.60
C ILE A 89 0.12 -3.04 7.54
N ASN A 90 -0.78 -2.09 7.29
CA ASN A 90 -1.61 -2.07 6.10
C ASN A 90 -1.07 -1.03 5.11
N VAL A 91 -0.84 -1.44 3.87
CA VAL A 91 -0.43 -0.55 2.78
C VAL A 91 -1.64 -0.29 1.89
N THR A 92 -2.04 0.97 1.80
CA THR A 92 -3.02 1.43 0.82
C THR A 92 -2.39 2.48 -0.09
N ARG A 93 -2.78 2.47 -1.36
CA ARG A 93 -2.48 3.56 -2.31
C ARG A 93 -3.48 4.70 -2.21
N GLU A 94 -4.62 4.44 -1.58
CA GLU A 94 -5.71 5.39 -1.48
C GLU A 94 -5.34 6.52 -0.52
N ARG A 95 -5.46 7.76 -1.00
CA ARG A 95 -5.29 8.94 -0.15
C ARG A 95 -6.60 9.23 0.56
N ILE A 96 -6.76 8.61 1.71
CA ILE A 96 -7.92 8.80 2.57
C ILE A 96 -7.74 10.10 3.34
N SER A 97 -8.61 11.07 3.09
CA SER A 97 -8.63 12.36 3.77
C SER A 97 -10.06 12.75 4.11
N LYS A 98 -10.22 13.71 5.03
CA LYS A 98 -11.53 14.33 5.26
C LYS A 98 -12.02 14.99 3.97
N GLY A 99 -13.30 14.80 3.65
CA GLY A 99 -13.94 15.26 2.41
C GLY A 99 -13.87 14.24 1.26
N THR A 100 -13.12 13.13 1.42
CA THR A 100 -13.06 12.10 0.38
C THR A 100 -14.37 11.32 0.32
N LEU A 101 -14.92 11.14 -0.89
CA LEU A 101 -16.02 10.22 -1.16
C LEU A 101 -15.49 8.79 -1.21
N VAL A 102 -16.12 7.91 -0.47
CA VAL A 102 -15.74 6.50 -0.39
C VAL A 102 -16.97 5.61 -0.49
N LYS A 103 -16.74 4.37 -0.92
CA LYS A 103 -17.74 3.30 -0.95
C LYS A 103 -17.35 2.21 0.04
N ILE A 104 -18.33 1.69 0.78
CA ILE A 104 -18.10 0.63 1.76
C ILE A 104 -17.97 -0.72 1.04
N LYS A 105 -16.83 -1.39 1.21
CA LYS A 105 -16.48 -2.67 0.56
C LYS A 105 -17.17 -3.87 1.19
N ARG A 106 -17.50 -3.82 2.49
CA ARG A 106 -17.91 -5.00 3.29
C ARG A 106 -18.90 -4.62 4.41
N GLY A 107 -19.62 -5.61 4.94
CA GLY A 107 -20.53 -5.43 6.07
C GLY A 107 -21.97 -5.07 5.66
N LEU A 108 -22.81 -4.69 6.63
CA LEU A 108 -24.23 -4.43 6.43
C LEU A 108 -24.49 -3.23 5.50
N LEU A 109 -23.55 -2.29 5.48
CA LEU A 109 -23.59 -1.09 4.64
C LEU A 109 -22.77 -1.27 3.37
N LYS A 110 -22.45 -2.50 2.96
CA LYS A 110 -21.76 -2.76 1.70
C LYS A 110 -22.47 -2.06 0.54
N ASP A 111 -21.68 -1.48 -0.35
CA ASP A 111 -22.10 -0.72 -1.52
C ASP A 111 -22.72 0.66 -1.25
N VAL A 112 -22.91 1.05 0.02
CA VAL A 112 -23.28 2.41 0.40
C VAL A 112 -22.08 3.35 0.19
N GLN A 113 -22.36 4.52 -0.37
CA GLN A 113 -21.39 5.59 -0.57
C GLN A 113 -21.56 6.67 0.50
N GLY A 114 -20.46 7.30 0.91
CA GLY A 114 -20.48 8.38 1.87
C GLY A 114 -19.20 9.21 1.83
N GLU A 115 -19.26 10.37 2.46
CA GLU A 115 -18.15 11.29 2.61
C GLU A 115 -17.48 11.08 3.97
N ILE A 116 -16.15 11.06 3.99
CA ILE A 116 -15.39 11.06 5.25
C ILE A 116 -15.48 12.43 5.90
N VAL A 117 -16.18 12.53 7.03
CA VAL A 117 -16.29 13.79 7.79
C VAL A 117 -15.25 13.90 8.91
N GLU A 118 -14.70 12.78 9.35
CA GLU A 118 -13.72 12.73 10.43
C GLU A 118 -12.84 11.47 10.32
N ILE A 119 -11.58 11.59 10.74
CA ILE A 119 -10.65 10.46 10.90
C ILE A 119 -10.30 10.38 12.39
N ARG A 120 -10.58 9.23 13.02
CA ARG A 120 -10.37 9.00 14.45
C ARG A 120 -9.29 7.96 14.70
N GLY A 121 -8.28 8.35 15.48
CA GLY A 121 -7.15 7.48 15.80
C GLY A 121 -6.39 7.04 14.56
N LYS A 122 -5.99 5.76 14.51
CA LYS A 122 -5.15 5.22 13.43
C LYS A 122 -5.92 4.51 12.31
N ASN A 123 -7.10 3.95 12.57
CA ASN A 123 -7.78 3.05 11.61
C ASN A 123 -9.30 3.23 11.54
N ARG A 124 -9.85 4.34 12.02
CA ARG A 124 -11.30 4.56 12.03
C ARG A 124 -11.68 5.88 11.41
N ILE A 125 -12.81 5.89 10.71
CA ILE A 125 -13.36 7.06 10.03
C ILE A 125 -14.84 7.19 10.37
N VAL A 126 -15.32 8.43 10.38
CA VAL A 126 -16.75 8.72 10.45
C VAL A 126 -17.22 9.06 9.05
N LEU A 127 -18.15 8.27 8.52
CA LEU A 127 -18.79 8.52 7.24
C LEU A 127 -20.10 9.29 7.44
N ARG A 128 -20.37 10.23 6.54
CA ARG A 128 -21.68 10.85 6.34
C ARG A 128 -22.25 10.38 5.02
N PHE A 129 -23.45 9.83 5.05
CA PHE A 129 -24.22 9.52 3.85
C PHE A 129 -25.66 9.97 4.02
N GLU A 130 -26.25 10.41 2.92
CA GLU A 130 -27.63 10.90 2.89
C GLU A 130 -28.57 9.74 2.57
N SER A 131 -29.58 9.55 3.42
CA SER A 131 -30.62 8.54 3.21
C SER A 131 -31.95 9.14 3.60
N LEU A 132 -32.92 9.15 2.67
CA LEU A 132 -34.30 9.58 2.92
C LEU A 132 -34.43 10.96 3.59
N GLY A 133 -33.54 11.90 3.24
CA GLY A 133 -33.53 13.26 3.82
C GLY A 133 -32.88 13.37 5.21
N TYR A 134 -32.21 12.31 5.69
CA TYR A 134 -31.43 12.31 6.92
C TYR A 134 -29.95 12.10 6.65
N CYS A 135 -29.10 12.80 7.42
CA CYS A 135 -27.68 12.54 7.48
C CYS A 135 -27.39 11.48 8.55
N ILE A 136 -26.83 10.35 8.13
CA ILE A 136 -26.42 9.28 9.04
C ILE A 136 -24.91 9.31 9.19
N HIS A 137 -24.45 9.20 10.45
CA HIS A 137 -23.04 9.09 10.78
C HIS A 137 -22.71 7.69 11.29
N SER A 138 -21.66 7.07 10.76
CA SER A 138 -21.21 5.75 11.19
C SER A 138 -19.69 5.66 11.27
N GLU A 139 -19.19 4.94 12.27
CA GLU A 139 -17.76 4.69 12.48
C GLU A 139 -17.35 3.39 11.78
N ILE A 140 -16.44 3.48 10.81
CA ILE A 140 -16.03 2.36 9.94
C ILE A 140 -14.50 2.25 9.93
N ALA A 141 -13.98 1.03 9.73
CA ALA A 141 -12.55 0.82 9.54
C ALA A 141 -12.09 1.35 8.18
N ILE A 142 -10.90 1.95 8.14
CA ILE A 142 -10.31 2.46 6.89
C ILE A 142 -10.16 1.35 5.83
N ASP A 143 -9.80 0.13 6.26
CA ASP A 143 -9.61 -1.01 5.36
C ASP A 143 -10.91 -1.47 4.68
N ASP A 144 -12.07 -1.08 5.21
CA ASP A 144 -13.40 -1.46 4.72
C ASP A 144 -13.98 -0.45 3.71
N VAL A 145 -13.26 0.59 3.33
CA VAL A 145 -13.73 1.60 2.36
C VAL A 145 -12.78 1.75 1.17
N GLU A 146 -13.34 2.00 -0.01
CA GLU A 146 -12.59 2.31 -1.24
C GLU A 146 -12.90 3.73 -1.70
N CYS A 147 -11.86 4.50 -2.03
CA CYS A 147 -12.01 5.85 -2.55
C CYS A 147 -12.67 5.84 -3.91
N LEU A 148 -13.66 6.71 -4.08
CA LEU A 148 -14.24 7.02 -5.38
C LEU A 148 -13.42 8.16 -5.97
N GLU A 149 -12.70 7.90 -7.06
CA GLU A 149 -12.07 8.97 -7.82
C GLU A 149 -13.18 9.88 -8.36
N SER A 150 -13.11 11.16 -8.00
CA SER A 150 -13.87 12.17 -8.72
C SER A 150 -13.15 12.41 -10.03
N ASP A 151 -13.73 11.96 -11.15
CA ASP A 151 -13.33 12.42 -12.47
C ASP A 151 -13.30 13.95 -12.41
N SER A 152 -12.10 14.51 -12.36
CA SER A 152 -11.94 15.94 -12.57
C SER A 152 -12.19 16.13 -14.05
N VAL A 153 -13.42 16.51 -14.38
CA VAL A 153 -13.75 17.11 -15.67
C VAL A 153 -12.72 18.23 -15.87
N LEU A 154 -11.81 18.01 -16.81
CA LEU A 154 -10.96 19.05 -17.35
C LEU A 154 -11.88 20.01 -18.11
N ASP A 155 -12.23 21.13 -17.48
CA ASP A 155 -12.63 22.36 -18.17
C ASP A 155 -11.38 23.18 -18.55
#